data_AF-A0A848UVJ3-F1
#
_entry.id   AF-A0A848UVJ3-F1
#
_cell.length_a   1.000
_cell.length_b   1.000
_cell.length_c   1.000
_cell.angle_alpha   90.00
_cell.angle_beta   90.00
_cell.angle_gamma   90.00
#
_symmetry.space_group_name_H-M   'P 1'
#
loop_
_entity.id
_entity.type
_entity.pdbx_description
1 polymer ?
#
loop_
_entity_poly.entity_id
_entity_poly.type
_entity_poly.pdbx_seq_one_letter_code
_entity_poly.pdbx_strand_id
1 'polypeptide(L)'
;MIGTFCHRGKTFKANLSRPLDISVPIRAGEKGVQAWYVPPVKMEPVRTEHFLGSVAEGGDVNFRNVSFNPHGHGTHTECVGHIAQEVHSINQVLRSFFSHAYVHSLTPEKIDGDRVITLNTLKKIDLDGAESLCLRTLPNAPEKLSMDYSDTNPAYMSLDAMQWVIDNGIKHLLLDVPSVDREKDGGELAA
;
A
#
# COMPACT_ATOMS: atom_id res chain seq x y z
N MET A 1 -23.78 10.45 5.83
CA MET A 1 -23.06 11.72 6.08
C MET A 1 -22.50 12.21 4.75
N ILE A 2 -22.89 13.41 4.31
CA ILE A 2 -22.36 14.01 3.06
C ILE A 2 -21.36 15.10 3.45
N GLY A 3 -20.12 14.98 2.99
CA GLY A 3 -19.08 16.01 3.13
C GLY A 3 -19.00 16.86 1.87
N THR A 4 -18.76 18.16 2.03
CA THR A 4 -18.41 19.08 0.92
C THR A 4 -16.98 19.56 1.13
N PHE A 5 -16.17 19.48 0.09
CA PHE A 5 -14.73 19.77 0.12
C PHE A 5 -14.42 20.80 -0.97
N CYS A 6 -13.53 21.74 -0.69
CA CYS A 6 -13.04 22.68 -1.71
C CYS A 6 -11.56 22.38 -1.95
N HIS A 7 -11.18 22.14 -3.20
CA HIS A 7 -9.80 21.94 -3.61
C HIS A 7 -9.52 22.74 -4.88
N ARG A 8 -8.49 23.60 -4.84
CA ARG A 8 -8.11 24.51 -5.95
C ARG A 8 -9.29 25.27 -6.58
N GLY A 9 -10.24 25.73 -5.75
CA GLY A 9 -11.43 26.47 -6.20
C GLY A 9 -12.55 25.61 -6.79
N LYS A 10 -12.37 24.29 -6.88
CA LYS A 10 -13.42 23.33 -7.26
C LYS A 10 -14.08 22.77 -6.02
N THR A 11 -15.41 22.63 -6.06
CA THR A 11 -16.19 22.05 -4.97
C THR A 11 -16.53 20.59 -5.28
N PHE A 12 -16.17 19.71 -4.36
CA PHE A 12 -16.43 18.27 -4.41
C PHE A 12 -17.42 17.89 -3.31
N LYS A 13 -18.21 16.83 -3.56
CA LYS A 13 -19.09 16.23 -2.57
C LYS A 13 -18.83 14.74 -2.50
N ALA A 14 -18.75 14.19 -1.30
CA ALA A 14 -18.62 12.75 -1.11
C ALA A 14 -19.59 12.25 -0.03
N ASN A 15 -20.11 11.04 -0.24
CA ASN A 15 -20.89 10.34 0.78
C ASN A 15 -19.96 9.54 1.69
N LEU A 16 -19.62 10.10 2.85
CA LEU A 16 -18.72 9.49 3.83
C LEU A 16 -19.32 8.25 4.50
N SER A 17 -20.62 8.00 4.34
CA SER A 17 -21.25 6.76 4.79
C SER A 17 -21.18 5.63 3.74
N ARG A 18 -20.63 5.90 2.55
CA ARG A 18 -20.42 4.91 1.48
C ARG A 18 -19.02 5.07 0.87
N PRO A 19 -17.94 4.97 1.68
CA PRO A 19 -16.58 5.01 1.14
C PRO A 19 -16.32 3.79 0.25
N LEU A 20 -15.39 3.95 -0.70
CA LEU A 20 -14.77 2.81 -1.37
C LEU A 20 -13.55 2.41 -0.55
N ASP A 21 -13.57 1.19 -0.02
CA ASP A 21 -12.39 0.62 0.64
C ASP A 21 -11.39 0.18 -0.43
N ILE A 22 -10.18 0.72 -0.34
CA ILE A 22 -9.05 0.39 -1.23
C ILE A 22 -7.94 -0.36 -0.49
N SER A 23 -8.20 -0.80 0.75
CA SER A 23 -7.25 -1.53 1.58
C SER A 23 -7.33 -3.03 1.34
N VAL A 24 -6.15 -3.67 1.33
CA VAL A 24 -6.00 -5.10 1.53
C VAL A 24 -5.92 -5.36 3.04
N PRO A 25 -6.87 -6.09 3.64
CA PRO A 25 -6.86 -6.33 5.07
C PRO A 25 -5.74 -7.29 5.47
N ILE A 26 -5.18 -7.08 6.65
CA ILE A 26 -4.28 -8.05 7.29
C ILE A 26 -5.13 -9.28 7.67
N ARG A 27 -4.76 -10.45 7.15
CA ARG A 27 -5.45 -11.73 7.38
C ARG A 27 -4.48 -12.75 7.96
N ALA A 28 -4.94 -13.52 8.94
CA ALA A 28 -4.16 -14.62 9.50
C ALA A 28 -3.96 -15.75 8.47
N GLY A 29 -2.79 -16.39 8.53
CA GLY A 29 -2.44 -17.54 7.69
C GLY A 29 -2.16 -17.20 6.22
N GLU A 30 -2.03 -18.25 5.41
CA GLU A 30 -1.50 -18.18 4.02
C GLU A 30 -2.43 -17.53 3.00
N LYS A 31 -3.66 -17.15 3.40
CA LYS A 31 -4.63 -16.48 2.51
C LYS A 31 -4.50 -14.94 2.53
N GLY A 32 -3.61 -14.40 3.34
CA GLY A 32 -3.25 -12.99 3.33
C GLY A 32 -2.23 -12.67 2.23
N VAL A 33 -2.14 -11.40 1.86
CA VAL A 33 -1.00 -10.93 1.04
C VAL A 33 0.27 -11.04 1.87
N GLN A 34 1.32 -11.57 1.26
CA GLN A 34 2.66 -11.64 1.83
C GLN A 34 3.72 -11.23 0.80
N ALA A 35 4.84 -10.68 1.25
CA ALA A 35 6.00 -10.32 0.43
C ALA A 35 7.29 -10.45 1.25
N TRP A 36 8.45 -10.52 0.58
CA TRP A 36 9.76 -10.53 1.23
C TRP A 36 10.01 -11.74 2.14
N TYR A 37 9.42 -12.89 1.78
CA TYR A 37 9.58 -14.17 2.47
C TYR A 37 9.20 -14.14 3.96
N VAL A 38 8.40 -13.15 4.38
CA VAL A 38 7.93 -13.05 5.76
C VAL A 38 6.98 -14.21 6.08
N PRO A 39 6.97 -14.73 7.31
CA PRO A 39 6.02 -15.77 7.70
C PRO A 39 4.60 -15.22 7.72
N PRO A 40 3.57 -16.07 7.51
CA PRO A 40 2.18 -15.65 7.57
C PRO A 40 1.81 -14.98 8.89
N VAL A 41 0.87 -14.03 8.83
CA VAL A 41 0.32 -13.34 10.00
C VAL A 41 -0.24 -14.35 11.01
N LYS A 42 0.11 -14.16 12.28
CA LYS A 42 -0.45 -14.92 13.40
C LYS A 42 -1.46 -14.07 14.16
N MET A 43 -2.64 -14.63 14.39
CA MET A 43 -3.68 -14.03 15.23
C MET A 43 -4.22 -15.10 16.18
N GLU A 44 -3.72 -15.11 17.41
CA GLU A 44 -3.96 -16.21 18.36
C GLU A 44 -4.57 -15.70 19.66
N PRO A 45 -5.52 -16.43 20.28
CA PRO A 45 -6.02 -16.09 21.60
C PRO A 45 -4.89 -16.00 22.63
N VAL A 46 -4.94 -14.99 23.48
CA VAL A 46 -4.05 -14.92 24.64
C VAL A 46 -4.43 -16.03 25.62
N ARG A 47 -3.44 -16.81 26.02
CA ARG A 47 -3.59 -17.89 27.00
C ARG A 47 -2.54 -17.72 28.08
N THR A 48 -2.98 -17.58 29.31
CA THR A 48 -2.14 -17.51 30.51
C THR A 48 -2.74 -18.42 31.58
N GLU A 49 -2.06 -18.58 32.71
CA GLU A 49 -2.58 -19.37 33.84
C GLU A 49 -3.91 -18.83 34.41
N HIS A 50 -4.19 -17.53 34.24
CA HIS A 50 -5.35 -16.87 34.82
C HIS A 50 -6.36 -16.36 33.79
N PHE A 51 -6.08 -16.50 32.49
CA PHE A 51 -6.87 -15.86 31.45
C PHE A 51 -6.88 -16.64 30.14
N LEU A 52 -8.08 -16.79 29.56
CA LEU A 52 -8.34 -17.39 28.26
C LEU A 52 -9.07 -16.38 27.36
N GLY A 53 -8.39 -15.89 26.32
CA GLY A 53 -8.90 -14.88 25.39
C GLY A 53 -9.73 -15.42 24.23
N SER A 54 -10.55 -16.46 24.44
CA SER A 54 -11.38 -17.05 23.40
C SER A 54 -12.73 -17.49 23.95
N VAL A 55 -13.80 -16.83 23.52
CA VAL A 55 -15.18 -17.20 23.91
C VAL A 55 -15.51 -18.62 23.46
N ALA A 56 -15.04 -19.01 22.28
CA ALA A 56 -15.24 -20.35 21.75
C ALA A 56 -14.54 -21.45 22.58
N GLU A 57 -13.50 -21.10 23.33
CA GLU A 57 -12.78 -22.02 24.23
C GLU A 57 -13.23 -21.90 25.69
N GLY A 58 -14.23 -21.05 25.99
CA GLY A 58 -14.81 -20.87 27.33
C GLY A 58 -14.34 -19.63 28.09
N GLY A 59 -13.63 -18.70 27.44
CA GLY A 59 -13.32 -17.39 28.01
C GLY A 59 -14.47 -16.39 27.91
N ASP A 60 -14.36 -15.26 28.61
CA ASP A 60 -15.41 -14.22 28.61
C ASP A 60 -15.36 -13.28 27.40
N VAL A 61 -14.19 -13.18 26.75
CA VAL A 61 -13.91 -12.23 25.66
C VAL A 61 -13.01 -12.83 24.59
N ASN A 62 -13.07 -12.27 23.38
CA ASN A 62 -12.11 -12.57 22.32
C ASN A 62 -10.94 -11.58 22.41
N PHE A 63 -9.82 -12.03 22.97
CA PHE A 63 -8.63 -11.24 23.20
C PHE A 63 -7.43 -11.94 22.57
N ARG A 64 -6.88 -11.35 21.51
CA ARG A 64 -5.87 -11.99 20.63
C ARG A 64 -4.58 -11.19 20.57
N ASN A 65 -3.46 -11.91 20.54
CA ASN A 65 -2.19 -11.38 20.08
C ASN A 65 -2.15 -11.40 18.55
N VAL A 66 -1.65 -10.32 17.95
CA VAL A 66 -1.42 -10.21 16.51
C VAL A 66 0.06 -10.02 16.26
N SER A 67 0.64 -10.84 15.39
CA SER A 67 2.03 -10.74 14.95
C SER A 67 2.08 -10.68 13.43
N PHE A 68 2.63 -9.59 12.90
CA PHE A 68 2.76 -9.35 11.46
C PHE A 68 3.97 -8.46 11.16
N ASN A 69 4.47 -8.55 9.93
CA ASN A 69 5.40 -7.58 9.35
C ASN A 69 4.60 -6.45 8.66
N PRO A 70 4.80 -5.17 8.98
CA PRO A 70 4.01 -4.06 8.44
C PRO A 70 4.28 -3.74 6.96
N HIS A 71 5.43 -4.14 6.44
CA HIS A 71 5.82 -3.95 5.03
C HIS A 71 5.53 -5.20 4.18
N GLY A 72 5.48 -6.36 4.83
CA GLY A 72 5.23 -7.64 4.19
C GLY A 72 3.75 -8.03 4.11
N HIS A 73 2.83 -7.37 4.83
CA HIS A 73 1.42 -7.77 4.88
C HIS A 73 0.44 -6.61 4.68
N GLY A 74 -0.56 -6.82 3.83
CA GLY A 74 -1.67 -5.90 3.62
C GLY A 74 -1.26 -4.53 3.05
N THR A 75 -2.20 -3.60 3.03
CA THR A 75 -1.92 -2.22 2.64
C THR A 75 -1.23 -1.46 3.76
N HIS A 76 -0.14 -0.78 3.43
CA HIS A 76 0.65 0.01 4.37
C HIS A 76 1.15 1.29 3.69
N THR A 77 1.83 2.15 4.47
CA THR A 77 2.48 3.37 3.97
C THR A 77 3.86 3.45 4.58
N GLU A 78 4.80 4.01 3.82
CA GLU A 78 6.18 4.14 4.22
C GLU A 78 6.58 5.61 4.30
N CYS A 79 7.63 5.88 5.07
CA CYS A 79 8.32 7.16 5.03
C CYS A 79 9.82 6.89 4.99
N VAL A 80 10.63 7.93 4.84
CA VAL A 80 12.09 7.83 4.75
C VAL A 80 12.73 7.06 5.91
N GLY A 81 12.08 6.99 7.08
CA GLY A 81 12.53 6.17 8.21
C GLY A 81 12.62 4.67 7.93
N HIS A 82 12.05 4.18 6.83
CA HIS A 82 12.20 2.79 6.37
C HIS A 82 13.62 2.51 5.84
N ILE A 83 14.26 3.50 5.22
CA ILE A 83 15.55 3.37 4.54
C ILE A 83 16.67 4.21 5.19
N ALA A 84 16.30 5.15 6.06
CA ALA A 84 17.23 5.99 6.79
C ALA A 84 17.83 5.27 8.01
N GLN A 85 19.07 5.64 8.37
CA GLN A 85 19.68 5.20 9.63
C GLN A 85 18.98 5.83 10.85
N GLU A 86 18.52 7.07 10.71
CA GLU A 86 17.74 7.75 11.74
C GLU A 86 16.29 7.30 11.70
N VAL A 87 15.70 7.09 12.89
CA VAL A 87 14.30 6.69 13.00
C VAL A 87 13.40 7.89 12.75
N HIS A 88 12.74 7.91 11.59
CA HIS A 88 11.66 8.84 11.30
C HIS A 88 10.31 8.14 11.44
N SER A 89 9.46 8.62 12.35
CA SER A 89 8.13 8.04 12.54
C SER A 89 7.14 8.59 11.51
N ILE A 90 6.39 7.70 10.85
CA ILE A 90 5.29 8.10 9.96
C ILE A 90 4.27 9.01 10.67
N ASN A 91 4.00 8.77 11.96
CA ASN A 91 3.09 9.59 12.76
C ASN A 91 3.59 11.03 12.98
N GLN A 92 4.89 11.27 12.79
CA GLN A 92 5.49 12.60 12.89
C GLN A 92 5.54 13.33 11.54
N VAL A 93 5.62 12.57 10.44
CA VAL A 93 5.76 13.12 9.08
C VAL A 93 4.39 13.34 8.42
N LEU A 94 3.49 12.35 8.50
CA LEU A 94 2.16 12.44 7.90
C LEU A 94 1.20 13.20 8.83
N ARG A 95 0.89 14.46 8.49
CA ARG A 95 -0.01 15.32 9.27
C ARG A 95 -1.39 15.53 8.65
N SER A 96 -1.53 15.21 7.37
CA SER A 96 -2.79 15.31 6.62
C SER A 96 -3.22 13.94 6.13
N PHE A 97 -4.41 13.50 6.54
CA PHE A 97 -4.94 12.17 6.22
C PHE A 97 -6.02 12.19 5.12
N PHE A 98 -6.37 13.37 4.64
CA PHE A 98 -7.23 13.56 3.48
C PHE A 98 -6.39 14.20 2.37
N SER A 99 -6.50 13.64 1.18
CA SER A 99 -5.79 14.12 -0.01
C SER A 99 -6.71 14.05 -1.22
N HIS A 100 -6.56 15.00 -2.13
CA HIS A 100 -7.14 14.91 -3.46
C HIS A 100 -6.27 13.95 -4.29
N ALA A 101 -6.80 12.77 -4.58
CA ALA A 101 -6.07 11.71 -5.28
C ALA A 101 -6.54 11.56 -6.73
N TYR A 102 -5.59 11.36 -7.64
CA TYR A 102 -5.85 10.88 -8.99
C TYR A 102 -5.67 9.37 -9.06
N VAL A 103 -6.62 8.65 -9.66
CA VAL A 103 -6.53 7.19 -9.82
C VAL A 103 -6.34 6.86 -11.29
N HIS A 104 -5.23 6.20 -11.62
CA HIS A 104 -4.92 5.78 -12.99
C HIS A 104 -4.79 4.26 -13.08
N SER A 105 -5.28 3.67 -14.16
CA SER A 105 -5.02 2.27 -14.49
C SER A 105 -4.10 2.21 -15.68
N LEU A 106 -3.01 1.45 -15.55
CA LEU A 106 -1.98 1.32 -16.58
C LEU A 106 -1.57 -0.14 -16.74
N THR A 107 -1.07 -0.48 -17.92
CA THR A 107 -0.40 -1.76 -18.15
C THR A 107 1.10 -1.48 -18.12
N PRO A 108 1.88 -2.06 -17.17
CA PRO A 108 3.33 -1.94 -17.18
C PRO A 108 3.93 -2.45 -18.49
N GLU A 109 4.98 -1.79 -18.96
CA GLU A 109 5.72 -2.20 -20.16
C GLU A 109 6.57 -3.43 -19.86
N LYS A 110 6.80 -4.29 -20.87
CA LYS A 110 7.71 -5.43 -20.74
C LYS A 110 9.10 -5.04 -21.20
N ILE A 111 10.06 -5.00 -20.27
CA ILE A 111 11.46 -4.64 -20.53
C ILE A 111 12.34 -5.75 -19.95
N ASP A 112 13.13 -6.41 -20.80
CA ASP A 112 14.06 -7.49 -20.40
C ASP A 112 13.42 -8.61 -19.56
N GLY A 113 12.12 -8.88 -19.79
CA GLY A 113 11.35 -9.90 -19.06
C GLY A 113 10.58 -9.36 -17.85
N ASP A 114 10.90 -8.15 -17.38
CA ASP A 114 10.24 -7.50 -16.26
C ASP A 114 9.01 -6.70 -16.68
N ARG A 115 8.19 -6.32 -15.70
CA ARG A 115 7.07 -5.39 -15.84
C ARG A 115 7.46 -4.05 -15.23
N VAL A 116 7.56 -3.00 -16.04
CA VAL A 116 8.06 -1.69 -15.60
C VAL A 116 7.01 -0.61 -15.84
N ILE A 117 6.70 0.16 -14.79
CA ILE A 117 5.90 1.38 -14.88
C ILE A 117 6.85 2.48 -15.36
N THR A 118 6.90 2.69 -16.66
CA THR A 118 7.78 3.69 -17.28
C THR A 118 7.13 5.06 -17.37
N LEU A 119 7.93 6.09 -17.59
CA LEU A 119 7.42 7.44 -17.85
C LEU A 119 6.39 7.46 -19.00
N ASN A 120 6.57 6.63 -20.03
CA ASN A 120 5.62 6.53 -21.14
C ASN A 120 4.23 6.07 -20.69
N THR A 121 4.14 5.22 -19.67
CA THR A 121 2.86 4.80 -19.09
C THR A 121 2.15 5.94 -18.33
N LEU A 122 2.89 6.96 -17.88
CA LEU A 122 2.37 8.10 -17.12
C LEU A 122 2.08 9.35 -17.97
N LYS A 123 2.72 9.53 -19.13
CA LYS A 123 2.64 10.74 -19.98
C LYS A 123 1.22 11.18 -20.40
N LYS A 124 0.20 10.32 -20.25
CA LYS A 124 -1.20 10.62 -20.61
C LYS A 124 -2.05 11.08 -19.43
N ILE A 125 -1.46 11.19 -18.24
CA ILE A 125 -2.16 11.58 -17.02
C ILE A 125 -2.21 13.10 -16.93
N ASP A 126 -3.42 13.65 -16.77
CA ASP A 126 -3.62 15.01 -16.25
C ASP A 126 -3.99 14.89 -14.78
N LEU A 127 -3.06 15.28 -13.90
CA LEU A 127 -3.23 15.16 -12.46
C LEU A 127 -4.28 16.12 -11.90
N ASP A 128 -4.67 17.17 -12.65
CA ASP A 128 -5.64 18.20 -12.21
C ASP A 128 -5.35 18.76 -10.79
N GLY A 129 -4.07 18.84 -10.43
CA GLY A 129 -3.63 19.26 -9.09
C GLY A 129 -3.91 18.27 -7.96
N ALA A 130 -3.99 16.97 -8.26
CA ALA A 130 -3.92 15.93 -7.25
C ALA A 130 -2.63 16.01 -6.45
N GLU A 131 -2.73 15.80 -5.15
CA GLU A 131 -1.58 15.69 -4.25
C GLU A 131 -1.19 14.22 -4.01
N SER A 132 -2.07 13.29 -4.41
CA SER A 132 -1.81 11.86 -4.35
C SER A 132 -2.09 11.19 -5.69
N LEU A 133 -1.33 10.14 -5.98
CA LEU A 133 -1.48 9.36 -7.20
C LEU A 133 -1.63 7.89 -6.84
N CYS A 134 -2.74 7.27 -7.25
CA CYS A 134 -2.97 5.84 -7.11
C CYS A 134 -2.81 5.17 -8.47
N LEU A 135 -1.81 4.30 -8.60
CA LEU A 135 -1.56 3.53 -9.81
C LEU A 135 -2.05 2.09 -9.63
N ARG A 136 -3.02 1.71 -10.46
CA ARG A 136 -3.53 0.35 -10.57
C ARG A 136 -2.90 -0.35 -11.76
N THR A 137 -2.04 -1.33 -11.53
CA THR A 137 -1.36 -2.10 -12.57
C THR A 137 -2.28 -3.17 -13.15
N LEU A 138 -2.31 -3.27 -14.48
CA LEU A 138 -3.11 -4.25 -15.21
C LEU A 138 -2.26 -5.44 -15.68
N PRO A 139 -2.80 -6.67 -15.66
CA PRO A 139 -4.14 -7.03 -15.18
C PRO A 139 -4.26 -6.94 -13.64
N ASN A 140 -5.41 -6.46 -13.16
CA ASN A 140 -5.70 -6.30 -11.74
C ASN A 140 -6.66 -7.39 -11.24
N ALA A 141 -6.18 -8.64 -11.27
CA ALA A 141 -6.98 -9.80 -10.93
C ALA A 141 -7.20 -9.93 -9.40
N PRO A 142 -8.30 -10.55 -8.94
CA PRO A 142 -8.61 -10.67 -7.50
C PRO A 142 -7.54 -11.35 -6.65
N GLU A 143 -6.72 -12.20 -7.27
CA GLU A 143 -5.64 -12.96 -6.62
C GLU A 143 -4.57 -12.06 -6.01
N LYS A 144 -4.42 -10.81 -6.50
CA LYS A 144 -3.56 -9.80 -5.88
C LYS A 144 -3.89 -9.55 -4.40
N LEU A 145 -5.11 -9.86 -3.96
CA LEU A 145 -5.56 -9.69 -2.58
C LEU A 145 -5.21 -10.87 -1.65
N SER A 146 -4.54 -11.90 -2.15
CA SER A 146 -4.24 -13.12 -1.38
C SER A 146 -3.00 -13.89 -1.86
N MET A 147 -2.09 -13.24 -2.58
CA MET A 147 -0.89 -13.90 -3.12
C MET A 147 0.35 -13.65 -2.26
N ASP A 148 1.29 -14.59 -2.37
CA ASP A 148 2.69 -14.38 -2.01
C ASP A 148 3.41 -13.72 -3.19
N TYR A 149 3.89 -12.51 -2.96
CA TYR A 149 4.66 -11.74 -3.94
C TYR A 149 6.15 -12.04 -3.90
N SER A 150 6.63 -12.84 -2.94
CA SER A 150 8.04 -13.18 -2.81
C SER A 150 8.53 -13.99 -4.02
N ASP A 151 9.69 -13.61 -4.56
CA ASP A 151 10.30 -14.18 -5.77
C ASP A 151 9.43 -14.06 -7.05
N THR A 152 8.47 -13.15 -7.08
CA THR A 152 7.58 -12.96 -8.25
C THR A 152 7.97 -11.79 -9.14
N ASN A 153 8.89 -10.94 -8.69
CA ASN A 153 9.25 -9.65 -9.27
C ASN A 153 7.99 -8.86 -9.74
N PRO A 154 7.21 -8.28 -8.79
CA PRO A 154 6.06 -7.45 -9.10
C PRO A 154 6.44 -6.29 -10.02
N ALA A 155 5.44 -5.64 -10.64
CA ALA A 155 5.74 -4.45 -11.43
C ALA A 155 6.38 -3.39 -10.52
N TYR A 156 7.38 -2.67 -11.04
CA TYR A 156 8.09 -1.60 -10.30
C TYR A 156 8.23 -0.36 -11.18
N MET A 157 8.64 0.76 -10.62
CA MET A 157 8.78 2.03 -11.34
C MET A 157 10.18 2.20 -11.91
N SER A 158 10.28 2.82 -13.09
CA SER A 158 11.57 3.33 -13.55
C SER A 158 11.90 4.66 -12.87
N LEU A 159 13.20 4.97 -12.78
CA LEU A 159 13.69 6.22 -12.17
C LEU A 159 13.07 7.47 -12.81
N ASP A 160 12.95 7.52 -14.14
CA ASP A 160 12.36 8.65 -14.84
C ASP A 160 10.84 8.77 -14.59
N ALA A 161 10.16 7.66 -14.29
CA ALA A 161 8.76 7.66 -13.88
C ALA A 161 8.60 8.21 -12.46
N MET A 162 9.45 7.82 -11.51
CA MET A 162 9.41 8.39 -10.16
C MET A 162 9.80 9.87 -10.17
N GLN A 163 10.83 10.24 -10.93
CA GLN A 163 11.21 11.65 -11.06
C GLN A 163 10.05 12.49 -11.57
N TRP A 164 9.27 11.98 -12.53
CA TRP A 164 8.05 12.67 -12.98
C TRP A 164 6.99 12.80 -11.87
N VAL A 165 6.82 11.78 -11.01
CA VAL A 165 5.92 11.86 -9.84
C VAL A 165 6.36 12.98 -8.90
N ILE A 166 7.67 13.07 -8.61
CA ILE A 166 8.28 14.11 -7.77
C ILE A 166 8.10 15.50 -8.40
N ASP A 167 8.44 15.64 -9.68
CA ASP A 167 8.38 16.91 -10.43
C ASP A 167 6.95 17.47 -10.53
N ASN A 168 5.95 16.59 -10.51
CA ASN A 168 4.54 16.97 -10.49
C ASN A 168 3.99 17.26 -9.07
N GLY A 169 4.83 17.22 -8.04
CA GLY A 169 4.48 17.59 -6.68
C GLY A 169 3.55 16.59 -5.98
N ILE A 170 3.54 15.33 -6.43
CA ILE A 170 2.81 14.27 -5.74
C ILE A 170 3.47 14.01 -4.38
N LYS A 171 2.66 14.06 -3.32
CA LYS A 171 3.10 13.87 -1.93
C LYS A 171 2.89 12.46 -1.42
N HIS A 172 1.97 11.72 -2.03
CA HIS A 172 1.66 10.34 -1.66
C HIS A 172 1.38 9.53 -2.92
N LEU A 173 2.29 8.62 -3.24
CA LEU A 173 2.14 7.64 -4.30
C LEU A 173 1.62 6.33 -3.70
N LEU A 174 0.58 5.76 -4.30
CA LEU A 174 0.02 4.47 -3.93
C LEU A 174 0.14 3.54 -5.13
N LEU A 175 0.73 2.36 -4.90
CA LEU A 175 0.80 1.28 -5.88
C LEU A 175 -0.05 0.09 -5.39
N ASP A 176 -0.57 -0.69 -6.33
CA ASP A 176 -1.27 -1.95 -6.06
C ASP A 176 -0.34 -3.19 -6.09
N VAL A 177 0.94 -2.94 -5.79
CA VAL A 177 2.04 -3.90 -5.70
C VAL A 177 2.88 -3.60 -4.46
N PRO A 178 3.68 -4.56 -3.96
CA PRO A 178 4.35 -4.42 -2.65
C PRO A 178 5.49 -3.40 -2.56
N SER A 179 6.06 -2.95 -3.67
CA SER A 179 7.18 -1.99 -3.68
C SER A 179 7.18 -1.12 -4.93
N VAL A 180 7.83 0.04 -4.82
CA VAL A 180 8.18 0.93 -5.93
C VAL A 180 9.41 0.43 -6.69
N ASP A 181 10.27 -0.36 -6.04
CA ASP A 181 11.52 -0.90 -6.56
C ASP A 181 11.38 -2.34 -7.06
N ARG A 182 12.35 -2.73 -7.89
CA ARG A 182 12.56 -4.13 -8.28
C ARG A 182 12.88 -4.97 -7.04
N GLU A 183 12.32 -6.18 -6.94
CA GLU A 183 12.47 -7.02 -5.73
C GLU A 183 13.92 -7.42 -5.42
N LYS A 184 14.75 -7.62 -6.46
CA LYS A 184 16.20 -7.84 -6.34
C LYS A 184 16.92 -6.73 -7.11
N ASP A 185 17.03 -5.56 -6.49
CA ASP A 185 17.72 -4.38 -7.01
C ASP A 185 19.16 -4.24 -6.49
N GLY A 186 19.61 -5.14 -5.61
CA GLY A 186 20.93 -5.05 -4.99
C GLY A 186 21.01 -4.07 -3.82
N GLY A 187 19.86 -3.59 -3.32
CA GLY A 187 19.78 -2.58 -2.27
C GLY A 187 20.01 -1.16 -2.76
N GLU A 188 19.84 -0.91 -4.06
CA GLU A 188 19.97 0.42 -4.66
C GLU A 188 18.84 1.35 -4.20
N LEU A 189 17.61 0.83 -4.06
CA LEU A 189 16.40 1.57 -3.65
C LEU A 189 16.28 2.88 -4.42
N ALA A 190 16.43 2.76 -5.75
CA ALA A 190 16.69 3.87 -6.64
C ALA A 190 15.41 4.53 -7.17
N ALA A 191 14.24 3.89 -6.99
CA ALA A 191 12.96 4.43 -7.42
C ALA A 191 12.62 5.71 -6.64
#